data_AF-A0A7E6EID1-F1
#
_entry.id   AF-A0A7E6EID1-F1
#
_cell.length_a   1.000
_cell.length_b   1.000
_cell.length_c   1.000
_cell.angle_alpha   90.00
_cell.angle_beta   90.00
_cell.angle_gamma   90.00
#
_symmetry.space_group_name_H-M   'P 1'
#
loop_
_entity.id
_entity.type
_entity.pdbx_description
1 polymer ?
#
loop_
_entity_poly.entity_id
_entity_poly.type
_entity_poly.pdbx_seq_one_letter_code
_entity_poly.pdbx_strand_id
1 'polypeptide(L)'
;MTYSAQAALRRIMEMHFKTTKFCLICNYISCIIEPIKSRCAKFRFKPLPRPLMVARLSQIASEEHVLVDPEVWVFIIRQALEKLVEISAGDLRKAINYLQTGRHLSSNITYEAILDICSVCGLFLTLVDS
;
A
#
# COMPACT_ATOMS: atom_id res chain seq x y z
N MET A 1 -20.22 -0.19 4.38
CA MET A 1 -21.40 0.66 4.11
C MET A 1 -22.62 -0.23 3.99
N THR A 2 -23.65 -0.01 4.81
CA THR A 2 -24.88 -0.83 4.80
C THR A 2 -25.65 -0.66 3.49
N TYR A 3 -26.45 -1.66 3.11
CA TYR A 3 -27.26 -1.62 1.88
C TYR A 3 -28.22 -0.43 1.84
N SER A 4 -28.86 -0.11 2.96
CA SER A 4 -29.77 1.04 3.10
C SER A 4 -29.06 2.38 2.84
N ALA A 5 -27.84 2.56 3.35
CA ALA A 5 -27.03 3.74 3.08
C ALA A 5 -26.65 3.84 1.60
N GLN A 6 -26.31 2.72 0.94
CA GLN A 6 -26.02 2.74 -0.50
C GLN A 6 -27.27 3.10 -1.32
N ALA A 7 -28.44 2.58 -0.93
CA ALA A 7 -29.70 2.91 -1.60
C ALA A 7 -30.06 4.40 -1.47
N ALA A 8 -29.81 5.00 -0.30
CA ALA A 8 -29.95 6.44 -0.10
C ALA A 8 -28.96 7.24 -0.96
N LEU A 9 -27.67 6.85 -0.95
CA LEU A 9 -26.62 7.48 -1.75
C LEU A 9 -26.94 7.46 -3.25
N ARG A 10 -27.46 6.34 -3.77
CA ARG A 10 -27.92 6.24 -5.16
C ARG A 10 -28.91 7.36 -5.52
N ARG A 11 -29.90 7.64 -4.66
CA ARG A 11 -30.89 8.71 -4.91
C ARG A 11 -30.22 10.09 -4.98
N ILE A 12 -29.26 10.33 -4.09
CA ILE A 12 -28.49 11.58 -4.07
C ILE A 12 -27.66 11.74 -5.35
N MET A 13 -27.00 10.66 -5.79
CA MET A 13 -26.24 10.64 -7.05
C MET A 13 -27.13 10.93 -8.26
N GLU A 14 -28.35 10.40 -8.29
CA GLU A 14 -29.33 10.65 -9.35
C GLU A 14 -29.86 12.09 -9.33
N MET A 15 -30.09 12.67 -8.14
CA MET A 15 -30.61 14.03 -7.99
C MET A 15 -29.58 15.09 -8.40
N HIS A 16 -28.30 14.88 -8.10
CA HIS A 16 -27.25 15.89 -8.25
C HIS A 16 -26.22 15.58 -9.36
N PHE A 17 -26.54 14.71 -10.33
CA PHE A 17 -25.58 14.27 -11.36
C PHE A 17 -25.03 15.41 -12.26
N LYS A 18 -25.78 16.51 -12.41
CA LYS A 18 -25.40 17.67 -13.23
C LYS A 18 -24.34 18.55 -12.56
N THR A 19 -24.41 18.68 -11.23
CA THR A 19 -23.57 19.62 -10.46
C THR A 19 -22.45 18.93 -9.70
N THR A 20 -22.64 17.67 -9.32
CA THR A 20 -21.75 16.96 -8.39
C THR A 20 -21.23 15.68 -9.01
N LYS A 21 -19.92 15.43 -8.89
CA LYS A 21 -19.28 14.17 -9.28
C LYS A 21 -18.92 13.38 -8.03
N PHE A 22 -19.22 12.09 -8.05
CA PHE A 22 -18.94 11.18 -6.94
C PHE A 22 -17.75 10.29 -7.29
N CYS A 23 -16.83 10.11 -6.34
CA CYS A 23 -15.74 9.14 -6.40
C CYS A 23 -15.89 8.15 -5.25
N LEU A 24 -16.00 6.86 -5.57
CA LEU A 24 -16.16 5.80 -4.58
C LEU A 24 -14.93 4.90 -4.60
N ILE A 25 -14.26 4.79 -3.45
CA ILE A 25 -13.09 3.94 -3.26
C ILE A 25 -13.50 2.72 -2.44
N CYS A 26 -13.21 1.52 -2.95
CA CYS A 26 -13.51 0.27 -2.26
C CYS A 26 -12.52 -0.83 -2.65
N ASN A 27 -12.29 -1.77 -1.73
CA ASN A 27 -11.44 -2.95 -1.99
C ASN A 27 -12.22 -4.06 -2.71
N TYR A 28 -13.52 -4.17 -2.42
CA TYR A 28 -14.39 -5.22 -2.93
C TYR A 28 -15.57 -4.62 -3.66
N ILE A 29 -15.54 -4.70 -5.00
CA ILE A 29 -16.66 -4.23 -5.84
C ILE A 29 -17.95 -5.03 -5.60
N SER A 30 -17.84 -6.28 -5.15
CA SER A 30 -18.98 -7.12 -4.77
C SER A 30 -19.79 -6.53 -3.61
N CYS A 31 -19.17 -5.72 -2.74
CA CYS A 31 -19.85 -5.04 -1.65
C CYS A 31 -20.61 -3.78 -2.08
N ILE A 32 -20.52 -3.38 -3.35
CA ILE A 32 -21.25 -2.22 -3.91
C ILE A 32 -22.48 -2.71 -4.67
N ILE A 33 -23.62 -2.10 -4.40
CA ILE A 33 -24.90 -2.46 -5.05
C ILE A 33 -24.87 -2.16 -6.56
N GLU A 34 -25.56 -2.99 -7.35
CA GLU A 34 -25.60 -2.86 -8.82
C GLU A 34 -26.06 -1.48 -9.32
N PRO A 35 -27.05 -0.80 -8.70
CA PRO A 35 -27.45 0.54 -9.12
C PRO A 35 -26.33 1.59 -9.06
N ILE A 36 -25.41 1.48 -8.10
CA ILE A 36 -24.26 2.40 -8.02
C ILE A 36 -23.20 1.97 -9.05
N LYS A 37 -22.91 0.66 -9.15
CA LYS A 37 -21.88 0.14 -10.07
C LYS A 37 -22.18 0.45 -11.55
N SER A 38 -23.44 0.49 -11.96
CA SER A 38 -23.82 0.79 -13.35
C SER A 38 -23.71 2.28 -13.71
N ARG A 39 -23.68 3.17 -12.71
CA ARG A 39 -23.58 4.64 -12.90
C ARG A 39 -22.14 5.16 -12.85
N CYS A 40 -21.21 4.36 -12.34
CA CYS A 40 -19.81 4.77 -12.18
C CYS A 40 -18.91 4.13 -13.24
N ALA A 41 -17.93 4.90 -13.72
CA ALA A 41 -16.79 4.34 -14.42
C ALA A 41 -15.95 3.49 -13.45
N LYS A 42 -15.60 2.27 -13.85
CA LYS A 42 -14.90 1.30 -13.00
C LYS A 42 -13.40 1.37 -13.27
N PHE A 43 -12.65 1.80 -12.27
CA PHE A 43 -11.19 1.78 -12.30
C PHE A 43 -10.68 0.71 -11.33
N ARG A 44 -10.03 -0.33 -11.88
CA ARG A 44 -9.47 -1.41 -11.07
C ARG A 44 -7.97 -1.19 -10.87
N PHE A 45 -7.59 -0.85 -9.65
CA PHE A 45 -6.19 -0.80 -9.24
C PHE A 45 -5.66 -2.21 -9.06
N LYS A 46 -4.66 -2.59 -9.87
CA LYS A 46 -3.93 -3.83 -9.68
C LYS A 46 -2.81 -3.61 -8.66
N PRO A 47 -2.34 -4.67 -7.97
CA PRO A 47 -1.14 -4.58 -7.15
C PRO A 47 0.02 -3.99 -7.95
N LEU A 48 0.87 -3.22 -7.28
CA LEU A 48 1.94 -2.51 -7.96
C LEU A 48 3.02 -3.49 -8.47
N PRO A 49 3.52 -3.32 -9.70
CA PRO A 49 4.66 -4.07 -10.19
C PRO A 49 5.89 -3.89 -9.30
N ARG A 50 6.60 -4.99 -9.03
CA ARG A 50 7.81 -4.99 -8.18
C ARG A 50 8.82 -3.90 -8.58
N PRO A 51 9.17 -3.70 -9.87
CA PRO A 51 10.15 -2.68 -10.26
C PRO A 51 9.73 -1.26 -9.87
N LEU A 52 8.43 -0.95 -9.96
CA LEU A 52 7.89 0.36 -9.58
C LEU A 52 7.91 0.55 -8.07
N MET A 53 7.65 -0.50 -7.30
CA MET A 53 7.74 -0.45 -5.84
C MET A 53 9.18 -0.22 -5.37
N VAL A 54 10.14 -0.98 -5.93
CA VAL A 54 11.57 -0.80 -5.60
C VAL A 54 12.02 0.62 -5.92
N ALA A 55 11.71 1.12 -7.14
CA ALA A 55 12.08 2.48 -7.54
C ALA A 55 11.53 3.55 -6.58
N ARG A 56 10.26 3.41 -6.16
CA ARG A 56 9.65 4.34 -5.19
C ARG A 56 10.27 4.24 -3.80
N LEU A 57 10.55 3.05 -3.32
CA LEU A 57 11.18 2.88 -2.00
C LEU A 57 12.63 3.38 -2.00
N SER A 58 13.37 3.19 -3.09
CA SER A 58 14.72 3.76 -3.26
C SER A 58 14.69 5.30 -3.24
N GLN A 59 13.69 5.89 -3.90
CA GLN A 59 13.49 7.34 -3.86
C GLN A 59 13.23 7.81 -2.42
N ILE A 60 12.29 7.18 -1.70
CA ILE A 60 11.97 7.53 -0.31
C ILE A 60 13.21 7.38 0.59
N ALA A 61 13.95 6.28 0.47
CA ALA A 61 15.15 6.06 1.28
C ALA A 61 16.24 7.11 1.04
N SER A 62 16.36 7.60 -0.20
CA SER A 62 17.28 8.69 -0.55
C SER A 62 16.84 10.04 0.01
N GLU A 63 15.54 10.35 -0.05
CA GLU A 63 14.97 11.62 0.41
C GLU A 63 14.94 11.72 1.95
N GLU A 64 14.70 10.61 2.64
CA GLU A 64 14.67 10.54 4.11
C GLU A 64 16.07 10.46 4.74
N HIS A 65 17.13 10.63 3.93
CA HIS A 65 18.52 10.53 4.37
C HIS A 65 18.75 9.33 5.28
N VAL A 66 18.30 8.16 4.85
CA VAL A 66 18.58 6.90 5.53
C VAL A 66 20.09 6.64 5.39
N LEU A 67 20.85 7.27 6.29
CA LEU A 67 22.31 7.44 6.33
C LEU A 67 23.04 6.15 6.00
N VAL A 68 23.86 6.11 4.93
CA VAL A 68 24.94 5.11 4.79
C VAL A 68 26.06 5.60 3.87
N ASP A 69 27.28 5.22 4.22
CA ASP A 69 28.47 5.23 3.37
C ASP A 69 28.21 4.72 1.93
N PRO A 70 28.68 5.44 0.90
CA PRO A 70 28.21 5.29 -0.48
C PRO A 70 28.57 3.95 -1.18
N GLU A 71 29.62 3.24 -0.78
CA GLU A 71 30.12 2.08 -1.55
C GLU A 71 29.52 0.73 -1.11
N VAL A 72 29.22 0.55 0.17
CA VAL A 72 28.66 -0.69 0.73
C VAL A 72 27.11 -0.67 0.69
N TRP A 73 26.52 0.53 0.65
CA TRP A 73 25.08 0.73 0.75
C TRP A 73 24.26 0.22 -0.43
N VAL A 74 24.74 0.46 -1.64
CA VAL A 74 23.93 0.28 -2.87
C VAL A 74 23.48 -1.17 -3.03
N PHE A 75 24.32 -2.14 -2.64
CA PHE A 75 23.99 -3.56 -2.74
C PHE A 75 23.09 -4.04 -1.59
N ILE A 76 23.40 -3.66 -0.34
CA ILE A 76 22.67 -4.12 0.86
C ILE A 76 21.25 -3.57 0.88
N ILE A 77 21.08 -2.27 0.63
CA ILE A 77 19.75 -1.65 0.61
C ILE A 77 18.91 -2.16 -0.55
N ARG A 78 19.50 -2.37 -1.72
CA ARG A 78 18.74 -2.93 -2.85
C ARG A 78 18.17 -4.31 -2.52
N GLN A 79 18.98 -5.20 -1.95
CA GLN A 79 18.49 -6.53 -1.54
C GLN A 79 17.40 -6.43 -0.46
N ALA A 80 17.58 -5.52 0.51
CA ALA A 80 16.62 -5.34 1.58
C ALA A 80 15.28 -4.76 1.06
N LEU A 81 15.32 -3.81 0.12
CA LEU A 81 14.15 -3.27 -0.56
C LEU A 81 13.44 -4.32 -1.43
N GLU A 82 14.20 -5.14 -2.16
CA GLU A 82 13.64 -6.25 -2.95
C GLU A 82 12.92 -7.27 -2.05
N LYS A 83 13.49 -7.57 -0.87
CA LYS A 83 12.86 -8.44 0.13
C LYS A 83 11.58 -7.83 0.72
N LEU A 84 11.61 -6.54 1.06
CA LEU A 84 10.42 -5.81 1.53
C LEU A 84 9.29 -5.85 0.50
N VAL A 85 9.62 -5.64 -0.78
CA VAL A 85 8.65 -5.69 -1.89
C VAL A 85 8.06 -7.10 -2.05
N GLU A 86 8.87 -8.14 -1.88
CA GLU A 86 8.40 -9.53 -1.90
C GLU A 86 7.34 -9.77 -0.81
N ILE A 87 7.62 -9.37 0.43
CA ILE A 87 6.74 -9.60 1.60
C ILE A 87 5.50 -8.71 1.57
N SER A 88 5.62 -7.54 0.95
CA SER A 88 4.51 -6.58 0.85
C SER A 88 3.47 -6.98 -0.20
N ALA A 89 3.74 -8.02 -1.01
CA ALA A 89 2.79 -8.62 -1.95
C ALA A 89 2.08 -7.61 -2.88
N GLY A 90 2.79 -6.54 -3.27
CA GLY A 90 2.23 -5.49 -4.14
C GLY A 90 1.54 -4.32 -3.42
N ASP A 91 1.49 -4.32 -2.08
CA ASP A 91 1.03 -3.19 -1.26
C ASP A 91 2.21 -2.27 -0.91
N LEU A 92 2.27 -1.11 -1.57
CA LEU A 92 3.31 -0.11 -1.32
C LEU A 92 3.19 0.56 0.05
N ARG A 93 1.99 0.73 0.60
CA ARG A 93 1.80 1.33 1.93
C ARG A 93 2.43 0.43 2.98
N LYS A 94 2.20 -0.88 2.87
CA LYS A 94 2.81 -1.89 3.74
C LYS A 94 4.34 -1.83 3.67
N ALA A 95 4.90 -1.76 2.46
CA ALA A 95 6.35 -1.67 2.26
C ALA A 95 6.96 -0.40 2.88
N ILE A 96 6.30 0.75 2.71
CA ILE A 96 6.73 2.03 3.30
C ILE A 96 6.70 1.96 4.83
N ASN A 97 5.61 1.43 5.40
CA ASN A 97 5.49 1.28 6.84
C ASN A 97 6.62 0.42 7.41
N TYR A 98 6.96 -0.69 6.75
CA TYR A 98 8.09 -1.53 7.18
C TYR A 98 9.43 -0.82 7.08
N LEU A 99 9.67 -0.06 6.01
CA LEU A 99 10.87 0.75 5.87
C LEU A 99 10.98 1.79 7.00
N GLN A 100 9.87 2.46 7.32
CA GLN A 100 9.80 3.45 8.40
C GLN A 100 10.00 2.82 9.78
N THR A 101 9.39 1.66 10.06
CA THR A 101 9.63 0.90 11.29
C THR A 101 11.11 0.47 11.39
N GLY A 102 11.73 0.08 10.28
CA GLY A 102 13.16 -0.21 10.17
C GLY A 102 14.04 0.94 10.61
N ARG A 103 13.72 2.14 10.14
CA ARG A 103 14.44 3.36 10.49
C ARG A 103 14.27 3.77 11.95
N HIS A 104 13.14 3.40 12.58
CA HIS A 104 12.88 3.70 13.99
C HIS A 104 13.60 2.72 14.93
N LEU A 105 13.68 1.44 14.55
CA LEU A 105 14.28 0.40 15.38
C LEU A 105 15.81 0.47 15.36
N SER A 106 16.40 0.89 14.24
CA SER A 106 17.83 1.10 14.10
C SER A 106 18.12 2.44 13.44
N SER A 107 19.11 3.17 13.95
CA SER A 107 19.58 4.41 13.34
C SER A 107 20.05 4.20 11.89
N ASN A 108 20.59 3.01 11.60
CA ASN A 108 21.01 2.57 10.27
C ASN A 108 20.15 1.39 9.79
N ILE A 109 19.64 1.45 8.56
CA ILE A 109 18.88 0.35 7.97
C ILE A 109 19.86 -0.73 7.46
N THR A 110 20.12 -1.71 8.31
CA THR A 110 20.85 -2.94 7.96
C THR A 110 19.91 -4.01 7.41
N TYR A 111 20.44 -4.93 6.60
CA TYR A 111 19.68 -6.07 6.07
C TYR A 111 19.06 -6.94 7.18
N GLU A 112 19.79 -7.16 8.28
CA GLU A 112 19.31 -7.89 9.45
C GLU A 112 18.11 -7.21 10.12
N ALA A 113 18.17 -5.89 10.32
CA ALA A 113 17.04 -5.13 10.87
C ALA A 113 15.77 -5.25 9.99
N ILE A 114 15.92 -5.29 8.66
CA ILE A 114 14.80 -5.54 7.75
C ILE A 114 14.30 -6.99 7.88
N LEU A 115 15.19 -7.98 7.98
CA LEU A 115 14.82 -9.38 8.21
C LEU A 115 14.08 -9.57 9.55
N ASP A 116 14.52 -8.90 10.61
CA ASP A 116 13.89 -8.97 11.93
C ASP A 116 12.47 -8.39 11.89
N ILE A 117 12.30 -7.23 11.24
CA ILE A 117 10.98 -6.61 11.05
C ILE A 117 10.10 -7.49 10.17
N CYS A 118 10.67 -8.06 9.12
CA CYS A 118 9.98 -9.01 8.25
C CYS A 118 9.54 -10.26 9.00
N SER A 119 10.34 -10.74 9.95
CA SER A 119 10.04 -11.93 10.76
C SER A 119 8.95 -11.64 11.79
N VAL A 120 9.05 -10.51 12.49
CA VAL A 120 8.06 -10.07 13.49
C VAL A 120 6.73 -9.70 12.83
N CYS A 121 6.77 -8.98 11.71
CA CYS A 121 5.57 -8.61 10.95
C CYS A 121 5.02 -9.79 10.13
N GLY A 122 5.86 -10.74 9.72
CA GLY A 122 5.47 -12.00 9.07
C GLY A 122 4.59 -12.87 9.97
N LEU A 123 4.92 -12.96 11.27
CA LEU A 123 4.08 -13.62 12.28
C LEU A 123 2.75 -12.88 12.51
N PHE A 124 2.76 -11.55 12.44
CA PHE A 124 1.52 -10.76 12.55
C PHE A 124 0.58 -10.96 11.36
N LEU A 125 1.11 -11.25 10.16
CA LEU A 125 0.29 -11.50 8.98
C LEU A 125 -0.46 -12.83 9.04
N THR A 126 0.13 -13.88 9.63
CA THR A 126 -0.61 -15.13 9.87
C THR A 126 -1.76 -15.00 10.87
N LEU A 127 -1.77 -13.95 11.71
CA LEU A 127 -2.81 -13.72 12.71
C LEU A 127 -3.86 -12.68 12.28
N VAL A 128 -3.57 -11.86 11.27
CA VAL A 128 -4.49 -10.81 10.78
C VAL A 128 -5.25 -11.25 9.51
N ASP A 129 -4.75 -12.25 8.78
CA ASP A 129 -5.41 -12.86 7.62
C ASP A 129 -6.33 -14.06 7.97
N SER A 130 -6.67 -14.27 9.25
CA SER A 130 -7.60 -15.31 9.75
C SER A 130 -8.84 -14.75 10.42
#